data_AF-M3GHZ6-F1
#
_entry.id   AF-M3GHZ6-F1
#
_cell.length_a   1.000
_cell.length_b   1.000
_cell.length_c   1.000
_cell.angle_alpha   90.00
_cell.angle_beta   90.00
_cell.angle_gamma   90.00
#
_symmetry.space_group_name_H-M   'P 1'
#
loop_
_entity.id
_entity.type
_entity.pdbx_description
1 polymer ?
#
loop_
_entity_poly.entity_id
_entity_poly.type
_entity_poly.pdbx_seq_one_letter_code
_entity_poly.pdbx_strand_id
1 'polypeptide(L)'
;MKICIIVDDYLPKSTKVAAKMMHELAVKLKEKENEITIITPGVDLKQNYKKDTLDGVTILQFSSGKIKNVSKLKRLINEFILSRRAWKYL
;
A
#
# COMPACT_ATOMS: atom_id res chain seq x y z
N MET A 1 2.38 -19.21 -5.81
CA MET A 1 1.82 -18.30 -6.85
C MET A 1 2.21 -16.86 -6.53
N LYS A 2 2.11 -15.92 -7.49
CA LYS A 2 2.32 -14.48 -7.22
C LYS A 2 0.98 -13.81 -6.91
N ILE A 3 0.83 -13.22 -5.73
CA ILE A 3 -0.42 -12.56 -5.30
C ILE A 3 -0.13 -11.10 -5.00
N CYS A 4 -0.90 -10.21 -5.64
CA CYS A 4 -0.87 -8.77 -5.38
C CYS A 4 -2.11 -8.38 -4.60
N ILE A 5 -1.92 -7.75 -3.43
CA ILE A 5 -3.02 -7.26 -2.58
C ILE A 5 -2.96 -5.73 -2.56
N ILE A 6 -4.03 -5.08 -2.99
CA ILE A 6 -4.13 -3.62 -3.02
C ILE A 6 -5.00 -3.17 -1.85
N VAL A 7 -4.45 -2.33 -0.97
CA VAL A 7 -5.12 -1.86 0.26
C VAL A 7 -4.91 -0.37 0.44
N ASP A 8 -5.90 0.32 1.01
CA ASP A 8 -5.85 1.77 1.23
C ASP A 8 -4.94 2.18 2.40
N ASP A 9 -4.60 1.24 3.28
CA ASP A 9 -3.80 1.45 4.49
C ASP A 9 -3.15 0.13 4.93
N TYR A 10 -1.94 0.17 5.49
CA TYR A 10 -1.20 -1.04 5.87
C TYR A 10 -0.20 -0.81 7.03
N LEU A 11 0.26 -1.90 7.63
CA LEU A 11 1.30 -1.88 8.67
C LEU A 11 2.69 -1.49 8.09
N PRO A 12 3.60 -0.95 8.92
CA PRO A 12 3.45 -0.63 10.34
C PRO A 12 2.84 0.76 10.61
N LYS A 13 2.57 1.56 9.56
CA LYS A 13 2.12 2.95 9.74
C LYS A 13 0.66 3.05 10.19
N SER A 14 -0.17 2.08 9.80
CA SER A 14 -1.56 2.01 10.24
C SER A 14 -1.71 1.50 11.67
N THR A 15 -2.66 2.05 12.41
CA THR A 15 -3.12 1.52 13.70
C THR A 15 -4.48 0.81 13.60
N LYS A 16 -5.03 0.66 12.38
CA LYS A 16 -6.37 0.10 12.19
C LYS A 16 -6.36 -1.43 12.24
N VAL A 17 -7.41 -2.00 12.83
CA VAL A 17 -7.63 -3.46 12.87
C VAL A 17 -7.64 -4.06 11.46
N ALA A 18 -8.30 -3.41 10.49
CA ALA A 18 -8.34 -3.88 9.11
C ALA A 18 -6.93 -4.03 8.49
N ALA A 19 -6.00 -3.09 8.77
CA ALA A 19 -4.63 -3.19 8.27
C ALA A 19 -3.89 -4.39 8.87
N LYS A 20 -4.11 -4.68 10.17
CA LYS A 20 -3.57 -5.86 10.83
C LYS A 20 -4.15 -7.16 10.26
N MET A 21 -5.47 -7.22 10.05
CA MET A 21 -6.13 -8.39 9.44
C MET A 21 -5.58 -8.69 8.04
N MET A 22 -5.39 -7.65 7.21
CA MET A 22 -4.80 -7.82 5.88
C MET A 22 -3.34 -8.26 5.96
N HIS A 23 -2.60 -7.84 6.98
CA HIS A 23 -1.24 -8.28 7.19
C HIS A 23 -1.16 -9.76 7.61
N GLU A 24 -1.97 -10.19 8.57
CA GLU A 24 -2.06 -11.58 8.98
C GLU A 24 -2.48 -12.50 7.82
N LEU A 25 -3.43 -12.05 7.00
CA LEU A 25 -3.80 -12.75 5.77
C LEU A 25 -2.61 -12.90 4.81
N ALA A 26 -1.85 -11.83 4.58
CA ALA A 26 -0.68 -11.85 3.70
C ALA A 26 0.39 -12.82 4.20
N VAL A 27 0.67 -12.82 5.51
CA VAL A 27 1.60 -13.77 6.14
C VAL A 27 1.11 -15.21 5.96
N LYS A 28 -0.17 -15.49 6.22
CA LYS A 28 -0.75 -16.83 6.05
C LYS A 28 -0.76 -17.32 4.60
N LEU A 29 -0.94 -16.42 3.63
CA LEU A 29 -0.80 -16.77 2.22
C LEU A 29 0.65 -17.07 1.85
N LYS A 30 1.59 -16.31 2.40
CA LYS A 30 3.03 -16.53 2.21
C LYS A 30 3.49 -17.88 2.78
N GLU A 31 3.00 -18.28 3.96
CA GLU A 31 3.28 -19.60 4.56
C GLU A 31 2.91 -20.77 3.62
N LYS A 32 1.97 -20.56 2.70
CA LYS A 32 1.61 -21.51 1.63
C LYS A 32 2.47 -21.36 0.37
N GLU A 33 3.72 -20.91 0.52
CA GLU A 33 4.70 -20.70 -0.57
C GLU A 33 4.23 -19.74 -1.68
N ASN A 34 3.42 -18.74 -1.32
CA ASN A 34 3.05 -17.67 -2.24
C ASN A 34 3.96 -16.46 -2.09
N GLU A 35 4.30 -15.86 -3.23
CA GLU A 35 5.00 -14.58 -3.29
C GLU A 35 3.97 -13.45 -3.17
N ILE A 36 3.97 -12.75 -2.04
CA ILE A 36 2.98 -11.72 -1.72
C ILE A 36 3.59 -10.34 -1.88
N THR A 37 2.89 -9.49 -2.64
CA THR A 37 3.18 -8.06 -2.75
C THR A 37 1.96 -7.25 -2.32
N ILE A 38 2.17 -6.35 -1.37
CA ILE A 38 1.17 -5.40 -0.89
C ILE A 38 1.39 -4.07 -1.57
N ILE A 39 0.36 -3.51 -2.19
CA ILE A 39 0.37 -2.15 -2.73
C ILE A 39 -0.49 -1.27 -1.84
N THR A 40 0.08 -0.18 -1.33
CA THR A 40 -0.64 0.74 -0.45
C THR A 40 -0.22 2.21 -0.65
N PRO A 41 -1.10 3.20 -0.40
CA PRO A 41 -0.74 4.60 -0.47
C PRO A 41 0.34 4.98 0.55
N GLY A 42 1.39 5.60 0.05
CA GLY A 42 2.46 6.21 0.82
C GLY A 42 2.16 7.66 1.19
N VAL A 43 1.19 7.88 2.09
CA VAL A 43 0.82 9.25 2.49
C VAL A 43 2.04 9.93 3.12
N ASP A 44 2.37 11.13 2.64
CA ASP A 44 3.52 11.95 3.07
C ASP A 44 4.91 11.36 2.78
N LEU A 45 5.01 10.37 1.86
CA LEU A 45 6.31 9.92 1.37
C LEU A 45 6.98 10.99 0.52
N LYS A 46 8.20 11.38 0.92
CA LYS A 46 9.06 12.32 0.19
C LYS A 46 9.59 11.72 -1.12
N GLN A 47 9.80 10.41 -1.15
CA GLN A 47 10.26 9.66 -2.33
C GLN A 47 9.07 9.21 -3.17
N ASN A 48 9.25 9.02 -4.48
CA ASN A 48 8.14 8.65 -5.38
C ASN A 48 7.50 7.31 -5.02
N TYR A 49 8.30 6.36 -4.56
CA TYR A 49 7.85 5.09 -4.01
C TYR A 49 8.81 4.64 -2.90
N LYS A 50 8.36 3.71 -2.06
CA LYS A 50 9.18 3.01 -1.06
C LYS A 50 8.84 1.54 -1.12
N LYS A 51 9.87 0.70 -1.25
CA LYS A 51 9.76 -0.74 -1.05
C LYS A 51 10.21 -1.07 0.36
N ASP A 52 9.40 -1.84 1.07
CA ASP A 52 9.67 -2.29 2.43
C ASP A 52 9.37 -3.79 2.54
N THR A 53 9.78 -4.41 3.63
CA THR A 53 9.52 -5.83 3.88
C THR A 53 9.20 -6.03 5.35
N LEU A 54 8.04 -6.64 5.62
CA LEU A 54 7.56 -6.94 6.97
C LEU A 54 7.14 -8.40 7.04
N ASP A 55 7.71 -9.17 7.96
CA ASP A 55 7.50 -10.63 8.08
C ASP A 55 7.74 -11.37 6.74
N GLY A 56 8.67 -10.80 5.97
CA GLY A 56 9.04 -11.18 4.61
C GLY A 56 7.89 -11.11 3.60
N VAL A 57 6.83 -10.34 3.86
CA VAL A 57 5.87 -9.85 2.88
C VAL A 57 6.42 -8.56 2.27
N THR A 58 6.41 -8.45 0.94
CA THR A 58 6.88 -7.24 0.25
C THR A 58 5.79 -6.16 0.28
N ILE A 59 6.15 -4.95 0.69
CA ILE A 59 5.24 -3.80 0.74
C ILE A 59 5.75 -2.72 -0.21
N LEU A 60 4.93 -2.31 -1.17
CA LEU A 60 5.17 -1.23 -2.11
C LEU A 60 4.25 -0.07 -1.80
N GLN A 61 4.86 1.04 -1.42
CA GLN A 61 4.17 2.28 -1.09
C GLN A 61 4.44 3.32 -2.15
N PHE A 62 3.40 3.92 -2.73
CA PHE A 62 3.56 4.99 -3.71
C PHE A 62 3.18 6.33 -3.09
N SER A 63 4.02 7.34 -3.27
CA SER A 63 3.76 8.66 -2.70
C SER A 63 2.41 9.20 -3.16
N SER A 64 1.59 9.62 -2.20
CA SER A 64 0.33 10.30 -2.43
C SER A 64 0.16 11.46 -1.46
N GLY A 65 -0.60 12.46 -1.89
CA GLY A 65 -1.13 13.48 -0.98
C GLY A 65 -2.22 12.89 -0.08
N LYS A 66 -2.70 13.67 0.90
CA LYS A 66 -3.80 13.25 1.79
C LYS A 66 -5.05 12.88 0.99
N ILE A 67 -5.48 11.62 1.09
CA ILE A 67 -6.70 11.11 0.44
C ILE A 67 -7.91 11.20 1.39
N LYS A 68 -7.68 11.07 2.71
CA LYS A 68 -8.72 11.14 3.74
C LYS A 68 -8.86 12.58 4.26
N ASN A 69 -10.09 12.97 4.62
CA ASN A 69 -10.44 14.28 5.20
C ASN A 69 -10.03 15.50 4.32
N VAL A 70 -10.15 15.37 2.99
CA VAL A 70 -9.92 16.47 2.03
C VAL A 70 -11.13 16.68 1.13
N SER A 71 -11.23 17.85 0.50
CA SER A 71 -12.28 18.14 -0.49
C SER A 71 -12.23 17.16 -1.66
N LYS A 72 -13.39 16.88 -2.28
CA LYS A 72 -13.52 15.90 -3.38
C LYS A 72 -12.52 16.16 -4.52
N LEU A 73 -12.31 17.43 -4.88
CA LEU A 73 -11.37 17.80 -5.93
C LEU A 73 -9.92 17.48 -5.54
N LYS A 74 -9.51 17.77 -4.31
CA LYS A 74 -8.17 17.44 -3.81
C LYS A 74 -7.98 15.93 -3.71
N ARG A 75 -9.03 15.20 -3.32
CA ARG A 75 -9.03 13.73 -3.31
C ARG A 75 -8.80 13.16 -4.72
N LEU A 76 -9.54 13.65 -5.71
CA LEU A 76 -9.42 13.23 -7.10
C LEU A 76 -7.99 13.42 -7.63
N ILE A 77 -7.40 14.60 -7.41
CA ILE A 77 -6.03 14.90 -7.85
C ILE A 77 -5.03 13.95 -7.18
N ASN A 78 -5.17 13.71 -5.86
CA ASN A 78 -4.27 12.84 -5.12
C ASN A 78 -4.39 11.37 -5.53
N GLU A 79 -5.62 10.88 -5.79
CA GLU A 79 -5.87 9.54 -6.31
C GLU A 79 -5.31 9.38 -7.74
N PHE A 80 -5.48 10.39 -8.60
CA PHE A 80 -4.94 10.37 -9.96
C PHE A 80 -3.39 10.33 -9.97
N ILE A 81 -2.75 11.14 -9.13
CA ILE A 81 -1.29 11.15 -8.98
C ILE A 81 -0.78 9.81 -8.45
N LEU A 82 -1.48 9.22 -7.47
CA LEU A 82 -1.14 7.91 -6.92
C LEU A 82 -1.15 6.84 -8.02
N SER A 83 -2.25 6.71 -8.77
CA SER A 83 -2.40 5.73 -9.84
C SER A 83 -1.35 5.92 -10.94
N ARG A 84 -1.08 7.17 -11.34
CA ARG A 84 -0.05 7.48 -12.33
C ARG A 84 1.36 7.12 -11.86
N ARG A 85 1.68 7.35 -10.58
CA ARG A 85 2.98 6.98 -10.00
C ARG A 85 3.14 5.47 -9.90
N ALA A 86 2.09 4.76 -9.45
CA ALA A 86 2.09 3.31 -9.43
C ALA A 86 2.38 2.74 -10.82
N TRP A 87 1.70 3.21 -11.87
CA TRP A 87 1.95 2.78 -13.24
C TRP A 87 3.36 3.07 -13.76
N LYS A 88 3.99 4.16 -13.31
CA LYS A 88 5.35 4.53 -13.77
C LYS A 88 6.44 3.66 -13.13
N TYR A 89 6.21 3.16 -11.92
CA TYR A 89 7.25 2.52 -11.09
C TYR A 89 7.00 1.02 -10.83
N LEU A 90 5.84 0.49 -11.25
CA LEU A 90 5.59 -0.94 -11.41
C LEU A 90 6.10 -1.41 -12.77
#